data_AF-X6KZ56-F1
#
_entry.id   AF-X6KZ56-F1
#
_cell.length_a   1.000
_cell.length_b   1.000
_cell.length_c   1.000
_cell.angle_alpha   90.00
_cell.angle_beta   90.00
_cell.angle_gamma   90.00
#
_symmetry.space_group_name_H-M   'P 1'
#
loop_
_entity.id
_entity.type
_entity.pdbx_description
1 polymer ?
#
loop_
_entity_poly.entity_id
_entity_poly.type
_entity_poly.pdbx_seq_one_letter_code
_entity_poly.pdbx_strand_id
1 'polypeptide(L)'
;MLDLGEDQMTTALAMTVSMASGLKSNFGTSVKPLHEGQAAHNGSMAALTTRHGMTAKAVTTGRIRLSDFDDASLMTAGIAGLLPSPHAVIPLRKNAKRWKTDAGAAARNEALRAAK
;
A
#
# COMPACT_ATOMS: atom_id res chain seq x y z
N MET A 1 15.19 6.33 -13.77
CA MET A 1 15.07 5.73 -12.42
C MET A 1 16.06 4.57 -12.32
N LEU A 2 16.36 4.03 -11.12
CA LEU A 2 17.52 3.20 -10.71
C LEU A 2 17.92 1.95 -11.53
N ASP A 3 17.29 1.71 -12.69
CA ASP A 3 17.60 0.63 -13.65
C ASP A 3 17.62 -0.77 -13.02
N LEU A 4 16.58 -1.07 -12.24
CA LEU A 4 16.41 -2.37 -11.61
C LEU A 4 15.86 -3.38 -12.63
N GLY A 5 16.49 -4.56 -12.72
CA GLY A 5 15.96 -5.70 -13.47
C GLY A 5 14.72 -6.31 -12.82
N GLU A 6 14.07 -7.26 -13.48
CA GLU A 6 12.82 -7.90 -13.02
C GLU A 6 12.96 -8.56 -11.63
N ASP A 7 14.04 -9.30 -11.40
CA ASP A 7 14.32 -9.95 -10.10
C ASP A 7 14.58 -8.93 -8.98
N GLN A 8 15.26 -7.84 -9.32
CA GLN A 8 15.53 -6.74 -8.39
C GLN A 8 14.24 -5.97 -8.07
N MET A 9 13.37 -5.76 -9.06
CA MET A 9 12.06 -5.16 -8.83
C MET A 9 11.19 -6.04 -7.92
N THR A 10 11.17 -7.35 -8.17
CA THR A 10 10.45 -8.34 -7.35
C THR A 10 10.94 -8.32 -5.90
N THR A 11 12.25 -8.28 -5.72
CA THR A 11 12.88 -8.21 -4.40
C THR A 11 12.58 -6.88 -3.70
N ALA A 12 12.70 -5.74 -4.41
CA ALA A 12 12.41 -4.43 -3.84
C ALA A 12 10.94 -4.31 -3.41
N LEU A 13 10.01 -4.87 -4.18
CA LEU A 13 8.59 -4.95 -3.81
C LEU A 13 8.39 -5.82 -2.56
N ALA A 14 9.02 -6.98 -2.49
CA ALA A 14 8.94 -7.86 -1.31
C ALA A 14 9.45 -7.20 -0.04
N MET A 15 10.60 -6.52 -0.13
CA MET A 15 11.16 -5.73 0.96
C MET A 15 10.22 -4.60 1.38
N THR A 16 9.64 -3.89 0.41
CA THR A 16 8.67 -2.81 0.69
C THR A 16 7.44 -3.34 1.41
N VAL A 17 6.93 -4.51 1.01
CA VAL A 17 5.78 -5.16 1.64
C VAL A 17 6.10 -5.58 3.07
N SER A 18 7.29 -6.11 3.36
CA SER A 18 7.73 -6.41 4.73
C SER A 18 7.82 -5.18 5.63
N MET A 19 7.98 -3.97 5.07
CA MET A 19 8.02 -2.71 5.82
C MET A 19 6.67 -1.96 5.81
N ALA A 20 5.65 -2.47 5.12
CA ALA A 20 4.39 -1.78 4.97
C ALA A 20 3.61 -1.74 6.31
N SER A 21 3.19 -0.54 6.71
CA SER A 21 2.38 -0.33 7.92
C SER A 21 1.57 0.97 7.79
N GLY A 22 0.60 1.17 8.70
CA GLY A 22 -0.21 2.38 8.77
C GLY A 22 -1.65 2.11 9.16
N LEU A 23 -2.06 2.56 10.34
CA LEU A 23 -3.39 2.31 10.87
C LEU A 23 -4.37 3.40 10.45
N LYS A 24 -5.55 2.99 9.94
CA LYS A 24 -6.63 3.94 9.61
C LYS A 24 -7.11 4.72 10.83
N SER A 25 -6.97 4.19 12.05
CA SER A 25 -7.30 4.87 13.30
C SER A 25 -6.52 6.16 13.53
N ASN A 26 -5.34 6.32 12.91
CA ASN A 26 -4.53 7.55 12.99
C ASN A 26 -5.02 8.66 12.05
N PHE A 27 -6.18 8.52 11.41
CA PHE A 27 -6.72 9.56 10.54
C PHE A 27 -7.23 10.72 11.40
N GLY A 28 -6.89 11.95 11.01
CA GLY A 28 -7.20 13.16 11.77
C GLY A 28 -6.11 13.55 12.78
N THR A 29 -5.03 12.77 12.90
CA THR A 29 -3.85 13.13 13.69
C THR A 29 -2.67 13.51 12.79
N SER A 30 -1.61 14.06 13.39
CA SER A 30 -0.34 14.35 12.71
C SER A 30 0.39 13.10 12.19
N VAL A 31 -0.04 11.90 12.59
CA VAL A 31 0.52 10.62 12.14
C VAL A 31 0.08 10.26 10.72
N LYS A 32 -1.05 10.80 10.22
CA LYS A 32 -1.50 10.55 8.84
C LYS A 32 -0.45 10.93 7.78
N PRO A 33 0.09 12.16 7.72
CA PRO A 33 1.13 12.51 6.75
C PRO A 33 2.44 11.74 6.98
N LEU A 34 2.71 11.31 8.22
CA LEU A 34 3.86 10.43 8.50
C LEU A 34 3.75 9.09 7.76
N HIS A 35 2.54 8.51 7.58
CA HIS A 35 2.37 7.28 6.80
C HIS A 35 2.83 7.43 5.35
N GLU A 36 2.52 8.56 4.71
CA GLU A 36 2.93 8.84 3.32
C GLU A 36 4.46 8.97 3.22
N GLY A 37 5.07 9.66 4.19
CA GLY A 37 6.52 9.77 4.29
C GLY A 37 7.22 8.42 4.51
N GLN A 38 6.67 7.60 5.41
CA GLN A 38 7.18 6.24 5.67
C GLN A 38 7.05 5.34 4.44
N ALA A 39 5.93 5.40 3.72
CA ALA A 39 5.76 4.64 2.49
C ALA A 39 6.80 5.02 1.42
N ALA A 40 7.05 6.32 1.22
CA ALA A 40 8.06 6.81 0.29
C ALA A 40 9.48 6.40 0.72
N HIS A 41 9.79 6.54 2.01
CA HIS A 41 11.07 6.14 2.58
C HIS A 41 11.33 4.64 2.37
N ASN A 42 10.38 3.79 2.76
CA ASN A 42 10.51 2.34 2.68
C ASN A 42 10.71 1.85 1.24
N GLY A 43 9.95 2.41 0.28
CA GLY A 43 10.14 2.08 -1.14
C GLY A 43 11.51 2.50 -1.68
N SER A 44 11.99 3.69 -1.30
CA SER A 44 13.32 4.16 -1.70
C SER A 44 14.45 3.34 -1.10
N MET A 45 14.32 2.99 0.19
CA MET A 45 15.28 2.14 0.91
C MET A 45 15.35 0.75 0.28
N ALA A 46 14.20 0.11 0.03
CA ALA A 46 14.14 -1.20 -0.60
C ALA A 46 14.80 -1.21 -2.00
N ALA A 47 14.51 -0.22 -2.83
CA ALA A 47 15.10 -0.12 -4.16
C ALA A 47 16.64 0.04 -4.10
N LEU A 48 17.14 0.85 -3.17
CA LEU A 48 18.58 1.07 -2.99
C LEU A 48 19.28 -0.17 -2.44
N THR A 49 18.74 -0.80 -1.39
CA THR A 49 19.38 -1.97 -0.79
C THR A 49 19.36 -3.18 -1.71
N THR A 50 18.29 -3.38 -2.48
CA THR A 50 18.25 -4.45 -3.50
C THR A 50 19.25 -4.22 -4.63
N ARG A 51 19.47 -2.96 -5.05
CA ARG A 51 20.56 -2.63 -6.00
C ARG A 51 21.94 -3.03 -5.46
N HIS A 52 22.11 -3.04 -4.14
CA HIS A 52 23.33 -3.48 -3.45
C HIS A 52 23.34 -4.97 -3.08
N GLY A 53 22.40 -5.78 -3.58
CA GLY A 53 22.42 -7.25 -3.43
C GLY A 53 21.62 -7.80 -2.26
N MET A 54 20.79 -6.99 -1.60
CA MET A 54 19.82 -7.50 -0.62
C MET A 54 18.76 -8.35 -1.32
N THR A 55 18.37 -9.48 -0.71
CA THR A 55 17.47 -10.49 -1.30
C THR A 55 16.18 -10.65 -0.49
N ALA A 56 15.16 -11.29 -1.08
CA ALA A 56 13.90 -11.61 -0.42
C ALA A 56 13.29 -12.91 -0.99
N LYS A 57 12.47 -13.62 -0.19
CA LYS A 57 11.83 -14.90 -0.56
C LYS A 57 11.07 -14.84 -1.89
N ALA A 58 10.52 -13.69 -2.26
CA ALA A 58 9.74 -13.48 -3.48
C ALA A 58 10.54 -13.72 -4.77
N VAL A 59 11.87 -13.55 -4.78
CA VAL A 59 12.70 -13.87 -5.95
C VAL A 59 12.71 -15.38 -6.24
N THR A 60 12.48 -16.21 -5.21
CA THR A 60 12.44 -17.66 -5.33
C THR A 60 11.03 -18.20 -5.54
N THR A 61 10.03 -17.61 -4.87
CA THR A 61 8.63 -18.06 -4.95
C THR A 61 7.82 -17.39 -6.05
N GLY A 62 8.33 -16.29 -6.63
CA GLY A 62 7.68 -15.45 -7.62
C GLY A 62 6.41 -14.73 -7.12
N ARG A 63 6.05 -14.88 -5.83
CA ARG A 63 4.81 -14.33 -5.26
C ARG A 63 4.98 -14.01 -3.77
N ILE A 64 4.36 -12.91 -3.35
CA ILE A 64 4.13 -12.53 -1.94
C ILE A 64 2.64 -12.78 -1.67
N ARG A 65 2.32 -13.53 -0.62
CA ARG A 65 0.95 -13.88 -0.23
C ARG A 65 0.56 -13.13 1.02
N LEU A 66 -0.74 -12.86 1.18
CA LEU A 66 -1.25 -12.39 2.48
C LEU A 66 -0.97 -13.41 3.58
N SER A 67 -0.99 -14.72 3.24
CA SER A 67 -0.60 -15.81 4.14
C SER A 67 0.87 -15.74 4.61
N ASP A 68 1.76 -14.99 3.94
CA ASP A 68 3.14 -14.82 4.43
C ASP A 68 3.21 -13.91 5.67
N PHE A 69 2.14 -13.19 6.00
CA PHE A 69 1.96 -12.48 7.28
C PHE A 69 1.28 -13.34 8.36
N ASP A 70 0.79 -14.52 7.97
CA ASP A 70 -0.26 -15.28 8.64
C ASP A 70 0.31 -16.66 9.02
N ASP A 71 1.03 -16.73 10.14
CA ASP A 71 1.23 -18.00 10.84
C ASP A 71 -0.15 -18.51 11.32
N ALA A 72 -0.35 -19.84 11.39
CA ALA A 72 -1.58 -20.63 11.15
C ALA A 72 -2.90 -20.34 11.91
N SER A 73 -3.12 -19.13 12.45
CA SER A 73 -4.30 -18.75 13.23
C SER A 73 -5.34 -17.88 12.51
N LEU A 74 -5.17 -17.56 11.23
CA LEU A 74 -5.94 -16.45 10.61
C LEU A 74 -6.63 -16.72 9.26
N MET A 75 -6.65 -17.97 8.76
CA MET A 75 -7.41 -18.34 7.55
C MET A 75 -8.25 -19.61 7.74
N THR A 76 -9.46 -19.46 8.27
CA THR A 76 -10.48 -20.54 8.22
C THR A 76 -11.11 -20.62 6.82
N ALA A 77 -11.57 -21.82 6.44
CA ALA A 77 -12.22 -22.16 5.17
C ALA A 77 -13.35 -21.20 4.74
N GLY A 78 -13.97 -20.46 5.67
CA GLY A 78 -14.98 -19.46 5.36
C GLY A 78 -14.46 -18.21 4.63
N ILE A 79 -13.18 -17.83 4.82
CA ILE A 79 -12.61 -16.58 4.25
C ILE A 79 -12.01 -16.82 2.85
N ALA A 80 -11.55 -18.05 2.57
CA ALA A 80 -11.01 -18.43 1.27
C ALA A 80 -12.05 -18.38 0.14
N GLY A 81 -13.34 -18.54 0.45
CA GLY A 81 -14.44 -18.43 -0.52
C GLY A 81 -14.84 -16.99 -0.87
N LEU A 82 -14.30 -15.99 -0.16
CA LEU A 82 -14.67 -14.57 -0.28
C LEU A 82 -13.70 -13.75 -1.15
N LEU A 83 -12.62 -14.34 -1.67
CA LEU A 83 -11.62 -13.59 -2.43
C LEU A 83 -11.93 -13.60 -3.94
N PRO A 84 -12.27 -12.46 -4.56
CA PRO A 84 -12.44 -12.38 -6.01
C PRO A 84 -11.09 -12.49 -6.74
N SER A 85 -11.11 -13.00 -7.98
CA SER A 85 -9.94 -13.02 -8.87
C SER A 85 -9.42 -11.60 -9.11
N PRO A 86 -8.10 -11.36 -8.94
CA PRO A 86 -7.55 -10.01 -8.99
C PRO A 86 -7.41 -9.52 -10.44
N HIS A 87 -8.46 -8.95 -11.00
CA HIS A 87 -8.37 -8.07 -12.17
C HIS A 87 -9.16 -6.78 -11.95
N ALA A 88 -8.46 -5.73 -11.56
CA ALA A 88 -8.91 -4.35 -11.75
C ALA A 88 -7.68 -3.43 -11.87
N VAL A 89 -7.35 -3.03 -13.10
CA VAL A 89 -6.58 -1.81 -13.33
C VAL A 89 -7.56 -0.66 -13.08
N ILE A 90 -7.48 -0.03 -11.91
CA ILE A 90 -8.27 1.17 -11.61
C ILE A 90 -7.62 2.34 -12.37
N PRO A 91 -8.30 2.99 -13.32
CA PRO A 91 -7.75 4.18 -13.96
C PRO A 91 -7.58 5.28 -12.91
N LEU A 92 -6.35 5.76 -12.73
CA LEU A 92 -6.01 6.85 -11.81
C LEU A 92 -6.63 8.16 -12.32
N ARG A 93 -7.85 8.48 -11.91
CA ARG A 93 -8.35 9.86 -11.94
C ARG A 93 -7.59 10.67 -10.89
N LYS A 94 -6.73 11.60 -11.30
CA LYS A 94 -6.15 12.62 -10.41
C LYS A 94 -7.28 13.56 -9.97
N ASN A 95 -7.95 13.26 -8.86
CA ASN A 95 -8.77 14.25 -8.16
C ASN A 95 -7.84 15.17 -7.37
N ALA A 96 -7.40 16.26 -8.01
CA ALA A 96 -6.72 17.34 -7.31
C ALA A 96 -7.71 17.95 -6.31
N LYS A 97 -7.45 17.76 -5.01
CA LYS A 97 -8.32 18.33 -3.99
C LYS A 97 -8.21 19.85 -4.01
N ARG A 98 -9.33 20.52 -4.24
CA ARG A 98 -9.46 21.99 -4.17
C ARG A 98 -9.27 22.53 -2.74
N TRP A 99 -9.42 21.69 -1.71
CA TRP A 99 -9.37 22.05 -0.30
C TRP A 99 -8.47 21.09 0.50
N LYS A 100 -7.83 21.59 1.57
CA LYS A 100 -6.98 20.81 2.49
C LYS A 100 -7.74 19.79 3.38
N THR A 101 -9.02 19.53 3.12
CA THR A 101 -9.83 18.60 3.90
C THR A 101 -9.80 17.19 3.29
N ASP A 102 -10.16 16.17 4.07
CA ASP A 102 -10.33 14.83 3.53
C ASP A 102 -11.52 14.76 2.54
N ALA A 103 -11.58 13.71 1.72
CA ALA A 103 -12.60 13.59 0.67
C ALA A 103 -14.02 13.45 1.24
N GLY A 104 -14.16 12.84 2.42
CA GLY A 104 -15.45 12.68 3.10
C GLY A 104 -15.96 14.00 3.68
N ALA A 105 -15.08 14.80 4.28
CA ALA A 105 -15.41 16.14 4.75
C ALA A 105 -15.73 17.08 3.59
N ALA A 106 -15.06 16.96 2.45
CA ALA A 106 -15.39 17.74 1.26
C ALA A 106 -16.82 17.46 0.78
N ALA A 107 -17.19 16.19 0.64
CA ALA A 107 -18.55 15.79 0.24
C ALA A 107 -19.62 16.23 1.25
N ARG A 108 -19.34 16.09 2.56
CA ARG A 108 -20.25 16.55 3.62
C ARG A 108 -20.45 18.07 3.60
N ASN A 109 -19.38 18.83 3.40
CA ASN A 109 -19.43 20.29 3.34
C ASN A 109 -20.16 20.79 2.08
N GLU A 110 -20.06 20.06 0.97
CA GLU A 110 -20.79 20.36 -0.26
C GLU A 110 -22.29 20.09 -0.10
N ALA A 111 -22.66 18.95 0.52
CA ALA A 111 -24.05 18.64 0.86
C ALA A 111 -24.66 19.68 1.83
N LEU A 112 -23.90 20.13 2.84
CA LEU A 112 -24.34 21.18 3.77
C LEU A 112 -24.52 22.55 3.11
N ARG A 113 -23.80 22.82 2.01
CA ARG A 113 -23.93 24.06 1.23
C ARG A 113 -25.09 24.00 0.25
N ALA A 114 -25.38 22.84 -0.32
CA ALA A 114 -26.54 22.64 -1.19
C ALA A 114 -27.88 22.66 -0.43
N ALA A 115 -27.85 22.43 0.88
CA ALA A 115 -29.00 22.49 1.77
C ALA A 115 -29.28 23.89 2.37
N LYS A 116 -28.49 24.91 2.01
CA LYS A 116 -28.70 26.33 2.37
C LYS A 116 -29.11 27.12 1.15
#